data_AF-A0A2A4LTS7-F1
#
_entry.id   AF-A0A2A4LTS7-F1
#
_cell.length_a   1.000
_cell.length_b   1.000
_cell.length_c   1.000
_cell.angle_alpha   90.00
_cell.angle_beta   90.00
_cell.angle_gamma   90.00
#
_symmetry.space_group_name_H-M   'P 1'
#
loop_
_entity.id
_entity.type
_entity.pdbx_description
1 polymer ?
#
loop_
_entity_poly.entity_id
_entity_poly.type
_entity_poly.pdbx_seq_one_letter_code
_entity_poly.pdbx_strand_id
1 'polypeptide(L)'
;MRHYTLGIVAGVLTSAALLLSHSNEVKAHGDVVPQAVDTADLPKLGKEWLEENPWRDPKNENWAKAVSIGASGYNQNCARCHGLEVISGGLAPDLRFLEADIDGDEWFLERFKIGYTQNGITKMPAFGELLGQEAAWAIRTYVESRPDEGALDDYVGRLKEIKAELLELEGVADALEQIKPLREEMTKIALSVETGSGAPVADSAASRSAAFLDGSPEQIKKAIEALTVGLSAAK
;
A
#
# COMPACT_ATOMS: atom_id res chain seq x y z
N MET A 1 -43.38 35.94 -77.61
CA MET A 1 -43.61 36.80 -76.43
C MET A 1 -43.55 35.92 -75.18
N ARG A 2 -42.59 36.20 -74.28
CA ARG A 2 -42.33 35.60 -72.94
C ARG A 2 -42.15 34.06 -72.94
N HIS A 3 -41.16 33.48 -72.26
CA HIS A 3 -40.99 33.48 -70.82
C HIS A 3 -39.54 33.06 -70.42
N TYR A 4 -38.90 33.95 -69.66
CA TYR A 4 -38.00 33.76 -68.49
C TYR A 4 -36.75 32.86 -68.53
N THR A 5 -35.61 33.54 -68.49
CA THR A 5 -34.40 33.19 -67.74
C THR A 5 -34.68 33.01 -66.25
N LEU A 6 -34.18 31.92 -65.64
CA LEU A 6 -33.73 31.92 -64.24
C LEU A 6 -32.80 30.73 -63.98
N GLY A 7 -31.50 30.92 -64.21
CA GLY A 7 -30.45 30.09 -63.61
C GLY A 7 -29.96 30.81 -62.36
N ILE A 8 -30.30 30.28 -61.18
CA ILE A 8 -29.64 30.68 -59.93
C ILE A 8 -28.76 29.50 -59.52
N VAL A 9 -27.47 29.72 -59.70
CA VAL A 9 -26.40 28.82 -59.26
C VAL A 9 -26.27 28.95 -57.74
N ALA A 10 -26.30 27.80 -57.08
CA ALA A 10 -26.06 27.65 -55.65
C ALA A 10 -24.63 28.10 -55.29
N GLY A 11 -24.52 28.95 -54.28
CA GLY A 11 -23.25 29.32 -53.64
C GLY A 11 -23.33 29.05 -52.14
N VAL A 12 -22.98 27.83 -51.74
CA VAL A 12 -22.77 27.48 -50.32
C VAL A 12 -21.39 28.02 -49.92
N LEU A 13 -21.36 29.09 -49.14
CA LEU A 13 -20.13 29.59 -48.50
C LEU A 13 -20.00 28.93 -47.12
N THR A 14 -19.12 27.93 -47.08
CA THR A 14 -18.60 27.22 -45.90
C THR A 14 -18.01 28.16 -44.85
N SER A 15 -18.55 28.14 -43.63
CA SER A 15 -17.98 28.80 -42.45
C SER A 15 -16.71 28.06 -42.00
N ALA A 16 -15.55 28.73 -42.11
CA ALA A 16 -14.32 28.27 -41.49
C ALA A 16 -14.35 28.61 -39.99
N ALA A 17 -14.69 27.63 -39.15
CA ALA A 17 -14.56 27.75 -37.70
C ALA A 17 -13.08 27.61 -37.31
N LEU A 18 -12.49 28.70 -36.80
CA LEU A 18 -11.19 28.67 -36.12
C LEU A 18 -11.32 27.83 -34.84
N LEU A 19 -10.77 26.63 -34.84
CA LEU A 19 -10.57 25.83 -33.63
C LEU A 19 -9.31 26.35 -32.91
N LEU A 20 -9.50 27.32 -32.01
CA LEU A 20 -8.49 27.70 -31.02
C LEU A 20 -8.31 26.54 -30.03
N SER A 21 -7.24 25.77 -30.21
CA SER A 21 -6.80 24.75 -29.26
C SER A 21 -6.44 25.43 -27.93
N HIS A 22 -7.33 25.36 -26.94
CA HIS A 22 -7.04 25.80 -25.60
C HIS A 22 -6.16 24.74 -24.94
N SER A 23 -4.86 24.98 -24.85
CA SER A 23 -3.97 24.25 -23.95
C SER A 23 -4.37 24.57 -22.52
N ASN A 24 -5.24 23.74 -21.94
CA ASN A 24 -5.46 23.74 -20.51
C ASN A 24 -4.14 23.33 -19.85
N GLU A 25 -3.46 24.29 -19.20
CA GLU A 25 -2.42 23.95 -18.24
C GLU A 25 -3.07 23.20 -17.09
N VAL A 26 -3.07 21.87 -17.17
CA VAL A 26 -3.39 21.02 -16.03
C VAL A 26 -2.25 21.19 -15.04
N LYS A 27 -2.46 21.98 -13.99
CA LYS A 27 -1.61 21.97 -12.80
C LYS A 27 -1.78 20.62 -12.08
N ALA A 28 -1.18 19.58 -12.63
CA ALA A 28 -1.28 18.21 -12.12
C ALA A 28 -0.46 17.97 -10.84
N HIS A 29 0.32 18.96 -10.39
CA HIS A 29 1.12 18.88 -9.18
C HIS A 29 0.94 20.16 -8.36
N GLY A 30 -0.18 20.21 -7.61
CA GLY A 30 -0.27 21.09 -6.44
C GLY A 30 0.63 20.57 -5.32
N ASP A 31 1.00 21.44 -4.37
CA ASP A 31 1.58 20.98 -3.11
C ASP A 31 0.68 19.89 -2.52
N VAL A 32 1.20 18.67 -2.45
CA VAL A 32 0.44 17.52 -1.96
C VAL A 32 0.36 17.65 -0.45
N VAL A 33 -0.76 18.17 0.03
CA VAL A 33 -1.09 18.14 1.46
C VAL A 33 -1.18 16.66 1.89
N PRO A 34 -0.55 16.27 3.01
CA PRO A 34 -0.69 14.92 3.55
C PRO A 34 -2.14 14.48 3.64
N GLN A 35 -2.40 13.23 3.26
CA GLN A 35 -3.74 12.65 3.28
C GLN A 35 -4.02 12.11 4.68
N ALA A 36 -5.20 12.45 5.22
CA ALA A 36 -5.62 12.01 6.53
C ALA A 36 -5.69 10.47 6.62
N VAL A 37 -5.29 9.93 7.76
CA VAL A 37 -5.35 8.48 8.04
C VAL A 37 -6.52 8.22 8.97
N ASP A 38 -7.44 7.34 8.57
CA ASP A 38 -8.55 6.94 9.43
C ASP A 38 -8.06 5.97 10.52
N THR A 39 -8.07 6.46 11.76
CA THR A 39 -7.64 5.75 12.97
C THR A 39 -8.80 5.51 13.92
N ALA A 40 -10.05 5.61 13.46
CA ALA A 40 -11.23 5.46 14.32
C ALA A 40 -11.34 4.08 14.98
N ASP A 41 -10.84 3.05 14.31
CA ASP A 41 -10.85 1.64 14.77
C ASP A 41 -9.67 1.29 15.70
N LEU A 42 -8.77 2.24 15.99
CA LEU A 42 -7.66 2.03 16.93
C LEU A 42 -7.96 2.69 18.28
N PRO A 43 -7.43 2.14 19.39
CA PRO A 43 -7.52 2.79 20.69
C PRO A 43 -6.95 4.20 20.62
N LYS A 44 -7.69 5.17 21.18
CA LYS A 44 -7.21 6.55 21.27
C LYS A 44 -6.00 6.62 22.19
N LEU A 45 -4.95 7.24 21.69
CA LEU A 45 -3.75 7.50 22.44
C LEU A 45 -3.87 8.86 23.15
N GLY A 46 -3.06 9.04 24.18
CA GLY A 46 -3.01 10.30 24.93
C GLY A 46 -2.45 11.44 24.08
N LYS A 47 -2.50 12.67 24.63
CA LYS A 47 -1.87 13.85 24.01
C LYS A 47 -0.35 13.79 24.07
N GLU A 48 0.18 13.17 25.12
CA GLU A 48 1.61 12.92 25.25
C GLU A 48 2.02 11.82 24.28
N TRP A 49 3.13 12.05 23.58
CA TRP A 49 3.66 11.06 22.66
C TRP A 49 4.26 9.90 23.47
N LEU A 50 3.90 8.67 23.11
CA LEU A 50 4.58 7.48 23.55
C LEU A 50 6.00 7.47 22.98
N GLU A 51 6.90 6.77 23.66
CA GLU A 51 8.28 6.60 23.22
C GLU A 51 8.46 5.30 22.43
N GLU A 52 7.60 4.30 22.66
CA GLU A 52 7.64 2.99 22.01
C GLU A 52 6.34 2.64 21.29
N ASN A 53 6.45 1.84 20.23
CA ASN A 53 5.31 1.37 19.45
C ASN A 53 4.36 0.49 20.30
N PRO A 54 3.12 0.94 20.60
CA PRO A 54 2.18 0.20 21.44
C PRO A 54 1.62 -1.06 20.77
N TRP A 55 1.78 -1.20 19.45
CA TRP A 55 1.18 -2.27 18.66
C TRP A 55 2.21 -3.19 18.01
N ARG A 56 3.46 -3.22 18.49
CA ARG A 56 4.51 -4.10 17.96
C ARG A 56 4.26 -5.59 18.19
N ASP A 57 3.72 -5.96 19.35
CA ASP A 57 3.48 -7.37 19.69
C ASP A 57 2.35 -7.94 18.81
N PRO A 58 2.60 -8.99 18.01
CA PRO A 58 1.57 -9.64 17.19
C PRO A 58 0.41 -10.26 17.99
N LYS A 59 0.58 -10.47 19.30
CA LYS A 59 -0.50 -10.91 20.20
C LYS A 59 -1.41 -9.78 20.65
N ASN A 60 -1.04 -8.52 20.41
CA ASN A 60 -1.91 -7.38 20.67
C ASN A 60 -3.13 -7.47 19.75
N GLU A 61 -4.33 -7.35 20.31
CA GLU A 61 -5.59 -7.40 19.54
C GLU A 61 -5.68 -6.33 18.43
N ASN A 62 -4.93 -5.24 18.59
CA ASN A 62 -4.88 -4.14 17.63
C ASN A 62 -3.78 -4.30 16.58
N TRP A 63 -2.87 -5.27 16.69
CA TRP A 63 -1.73 -5.42 15.78
C TRP A 63 -2.17 -5.49 14.31
N ALA A 64 -3.08 -6.41 13.99
CA ALA A 64 -3.55 -6.60 12.61
C ALA A 64 -4.26 -5.35 12.07
N LYS A 65 -5.01 -4.65 12.93
CA LYS A 65 -5.68 -3.40 12.57
C LYS A 65 -4.67 -2.27 12.34
N ALA A 66 -3.65 -2.16 13.18
CA ALA A 66 -2.55 -1.21 13.05
C ALA A 66 -1.75 -1.43 11.76
N VAL A 67 -1.41 -2.68 11.43
CA VAL A 67 -0.78 -3.03 10.14
C VAL A 67 -1.66 -2.61 8.97
N SER A 68 -2.97 -2.90 9.01
CA SER A 68 -3.90 -2.54 7.93
C SER A 68 -4.07 -1.03 7.74
N ILE A 69 -4.23 -0.28 8.82
CA ILE A 69 -4.33 1.19 8.79
C ILE A 69 -3.00 1.80 8.37
N GLY A 70 -1.90 1.27 8.91
CA GLY A 70 -0.53 1.65 8.58
C GLY A 70 -0.21 1.48 7.10
N ALA A 71 -0.59 0.35 6.50
CA ALA A 71 -0.43 0.12 5.08
C ALA A 71 -1.13 1.19 4.24
N SER A 72 -2.37 1.56 4.60
CA SER A 72 -3.11 2.63 3.92
C SER A 72 -2.44 3.99 4.10
N GLY A 73 -2.09 4.36 5.34
CA GLY A 73 -1.44 5.63 5.65
C GLY A 73 -0.07 5.77 4.99
N TYR A 74 0.74 4.71 5.00
CA TYR A 74 2.04 4.64 4.36
C TYR A 74 1.93 4.80 2.84
N ASN A 75 1.02 4.06 2.20
CA ASN A 75 0.85 4.12 0.74
C ASN A 75 0.41 5.50 0.25
N GLN A 76 -0.37 6.22 1.04
CA GLN A 76 -0.84 7.56 0.70
C GLN A 76 0.22 8.66 0.94
N ASN A 77 1.03 8.52 1.99
CA ASN A 77 1.89 9.62 2.46
C ASN A 77 3.40 9.38 2.30
N CYS A 78 3.85 8.12 2.22
CA CYS A 78 5.26 7.75 2.37
C CYS A 78 5.82 7.02 1.14
N ALA A 79 5.02 6.14 0.52
CA ALA A 79 5.47 5.22 -0.52
C ALA A 79 6.03 5.91 -1.78
N ARG A 80 5.64 7.15 -2.07
CA ARG A 80 6.21 7.92 -3.18
C ARG A 80 7.73 8.14 -3.03
N CYS A 81 8.22 8.26 -1.80
CA CYS A 81 9.63 8.55 -1.51
C CYS A 81 10.38 7.31 -1.02
N HIS A 82 9.77 6.55 -0.11
CA HIS A 82 10.37 5.36 0.51
C HIS A 82 10.05 4.06 -0.25
N GLY A 83 9.27 4.16 -1.32
CA GLY A 83 8.89 3.04 -2.19
C GLY A 83 7.72 2.21 -1.66
N LEU A 84 7.16 1.38 -2.54
CA LEU A 84 6.06 0.47 -2.18
C LEU A 84 6.57 -0.66 -1.30
N GLU A 85 5.73 -1.12 -0.37
CA GLU A 85 6.12 -2.15 0.61
C GLU A 85 7.39 -1.78 1.38
N VAL A 86 7.69 -0.48 1.47
CA VAL A 86 8.83 0.10 2.19
C VAL A 86 10.20 -0.18 1.54
N ILE A 87 10.19 -0.75 0.33
CA ILE A 87 11.40 -1.05 -0.44
C ILE A 87 11.79 0.18 -1.25
N SER A 88 12.94 0.76 -0.94
CA SER A 88 13.36 2.01 -1.59
C SER A 88 13.71 1.84 -3.06
N GLY A 89 13.21 2.78 -3.88
CA GLY A 89 13.66 2.97 -5.28
C GLY A 89 14.87 3.91 -5.44
N GLY A 90 15.54 4.29 -4.33
CA GLY A 90 16.73 5.14 -4.32
C GLY A 90 16.49 6.63 -4.03
N LEU A 91 15.24 7.07 -3.82
CA LEU A 91 14.93 8.46 -3.51
C LEU A 91 15.08 8.79 -2.01
N ALA A 92 14.59 7.92 -1.14
CA ALA A 92 14.74 7.99 0.31
C ALA A 92 15.18 6.63 0.88
N PRO A 93 15.65 6.51 2.12
CA PRO A 93 16.09 5.23 2.67
C PRO A 93 15.01 4.14 2.65
N ASP A 94 15.43 2.88 2.49
CA ASP A 94 14.60 1.70 2.72
C ASP A 94 14.32 1.59 4.22
N LEU A 95 13.05 1.63 4.64
CA LEU A 95 12.70 1.64 6.06
C LEU A 95 12.50 0.24 6.63
N ARG A 96 12.64 -0.83 5.84
CA ARG A 96 12.56 -2.21 6.37
C ARG A 96 13.66 -2.46 7.39
N PHE A 97 14.81 -1.82 7.21
CA PHE A 97 15.99 -1.94 8.09
C PHE A 97 15.99 -0.94 9.24
N LEU A 98 14.88 -0.24 9.50
CA LEU A 98 14.75 0.57 10.68
C LEU A 98 14.31 -0.34 11.84
N GLU A 99 15.23 -0.60 12.76
CA GLU A 99 15.09 -1.57 13.85
C GLU A 99 13.80 -1.37 14.64
N ALA A 100 13.14 -2.48 15.01
CA ALA A 100 11.90 -2.51 15.78
C ALA A 100 12.17 -2.46 17.30
N ASP A 101 12.87 -1.42 17.73
CA ASP A 101 13.22 -1.15 19.12
C ASP A 101 13.01 0.33 19.49
N ILE A 102 13.40 0.70 20.71
CA ILE A 102 13.24 2.07 21.23
C ILE A 102 14.07 3.10 20.45
N ASP A 103 15.26 2.74 19.99
CA ASP A 103 16.12 3.65 19.22
C ASP A 103 15.51 3.89 17.83
N GLY A 104 15.04 2.82 17.18
CA GLY A 104 14.34 2.92 15.91
C GLY A 104 13.02 3.68 16.00
N ASP A 105 12.31 3.59 17.13
CA ASP A 105 11.09 4.35 17.40
C ASP A 105 11.38 5.83 17.59
N GLU A 106 12.42 6.19 18.34
CA GLU A 106 12.88 7.58 18.49
C GLU A 106 13.19 8.18 17.11
N TRP A 107 13.98 7.48 16.30
CA TRP A 107 14.31 7.90 14.94
C TRP A 107 13.07 8.08 14.07
N PHE A 108 12.12 7.15 14.10
CA PHE A 108 10.90 7.27 13.33
C PHE A 108 10.04 8.44 13.78
N LEU A 109 9.82 8.59 15.09
CA LEU A 109 8.98 9.64 15.64
C LEU A 109 9.54 11.02 15.38
N GLU A 110 10.86 11.21 15.51
CA GLU A 110 11.49 12.49 15.18
C GLU A 110 11.19 12.84 13.71
N ARG A 111 11.49 11.93 12.79
CA ARG A 111 11.28 12.17 11.35
C ARG A 111 9.81 12.34 11.00
N PHE A 112 8.91 11.58 11.62
CA PHE A 112 7.48 11.72 11.41
C PHE A 112 6.97 13.07 11.92
N LYS A 113 7.37 13.48 13.13
CA LYS A 113 6.83 14.68 13.79
C LYS A 113 7.33 15.96 13.14
N ILE A 114 8.64 16.06 12.87
CA ILE A 114 9.26 17.31 12.42
C ILE A 114 9.78 17.27 10.98
N GLY A 115 9.73 16.11 10.31
CA GLY A 115 10.19 15.96 8.95
C GLY A 115 11.72 15.93 8.83
N TYR A 116 12.22 16.28 7.64
CA TYR A 116 13.65 16.43 7.38
C TYR A 116 13.90 17.54 6.37
N THR A 117 14.72 18.52 6.74
CA THR A 117 15.16 19.61 5.87
C THR A 117 16.67 19.63 5.81
N GLN A 118 17.22 19.72 4.60
CA GLN A 118 18.65 19.78 4.35
C GLN A 118 18.95 20.93 3.40
N ASN A 119 19.89 21.81 3.79
CA ASN A 119 20.28 22.99 3.00
C ASN A 119 19.09 23.88 2.63
N GLY A 120 18.12 24.04 3.55
CA GLY A 120 16.90 24.82 3.32
C GLY A 120 15.86 24.15 2.41
N ILE A 121 16.09 22.92 1.96
CA ILE A 121 15.17 22.14 1.13
C ILE A 121 14.52 21.06 1.98
N THR A 122 13.19 21.10 2.10
CA THR A 122 12.41 20.03 2.75
C THR A 122 12.51 18.75 1.91
N LYS A 123 13.06 17.70 2.52
CA LYS A 123 13.21 16.36 1.95
C LYS A 123 12.10 15.41 2.41
N MET A 124 11.64 15.59 3.64
CA MET A 124 10.51 14.88 4.23
C MET A 124 9.60 15.88 4.94
N PRO A 125 8.29 15.95 4.62
CA PRO A 125 7.35 16.80 5.34
C PRO A 125 7.21 16.42 6.81
N ALA A 126 6.78 17.37 7.64
CA ALA A 126 6.36 17.11 9.00
C ALA A 126 4.90 16.61 9.01
N PHE A 127 4.63 15.51 9.72
CA PHE A 127 3.30 14.88 9.77
C PHE A 127 2.66 14.91 11.17
N GLY A 128 3.43 15.24 12.22
CA GLY A 128 2.99 15.10 13.61
C GLY A 128 1.65 15.77 13.93
N GLU A 129 1.52 17.07 13.64
CA GLU A 129 0.27 17.82 13.86
C GLU A 129 -0.84 17.45 12.88
N LEU A 130 -0.48 16.98 11.68
CA LEU A 130 -1.43 16.73 10.60
C LEU A 130 -2.13 15.38 10.71
N LEU A 131 -1.39 14.33 11.09
CA LEU A 131 -1.88 12.96 11.11
C LEU A 131 -2.09 12.43 12.54
N GLY A 132 -1.38 12.98 13.52
CA GLY A 132 -1.46 12.53 14.91
C GLY A 132 -0.70 11.23 15.18
N GLN A 133 -0.69 10.85 16.46
CA GLN A 133 0.14 9.76 16.95
C GLN A 133 -0.40 8.37 16.60
N GLU A 134 -1.71 8.18 16.58
CA GLU A 134 -2.32 6.91 16.17
C GLU A 134 -1.93 6.54 14.74
N ALA A 135 -1.90 7.52 13.84
CA ALA A 135 -1.47 7.31 12.46
C ALA A 135 0.03 6.99 12.40
N ALA A 136 0.85 7.69 13.20
CA ALA A 136 2.29 7.44 13.29
C ALA A 136 2.57 5.99 13.69
N TRP A 137 1.96 5.50 14.78
CA TRP A 137 2.20 4.14 15.26
C TRP A 137 1.60 3.05 14.38
N ALA A 138 0.49 3.32 13.71
CA ALA A 138 -0.07 2.37 12.75
C ALA A 138 0.90 2.20 11.56
N ILE A 139 1.39 3.32 11.00
CA ILE A 139 2.40 3.32 9.94
C ILE A 139 3.68 2.64 10.41
N ARG A 140 4.15 2.92 11.63
CA ARG A 140 5.32 2.28 12.22
C ARG A 140 5.16 0.77 12.31
N THR A 141 4.02 0.29 12.81
CA THR A 141 3.73 -1.15 12.91
C THR A 141 3.74 -1.83 11.54
N TYR A 142 3.20 -1.16 10.51
CA TYR A 142 3.27 -1.64 9.13
C TYR A 142 4.71 -1.71 8.58
N VAL A 143 5.52 -0.69 8.88
CA VAL A 143 6.94 -0.63 8.47
C VAL A 143 7.75 -1.73 9.15
N GLU A 144 7.61 -1.87 10.46
CA GLU A 144 8.30 -2.92 11.24
C GLU A 144 7.95 -4.33 10.75
N SER A 145 6.69 -4.55 10.36
CA SER A 145 6.24 -5.88 9.94
C SER A 145 6.64 -6.25 8.51
N ARG A 146 7.47 -5.46 7.81
CA ARG A 146 7.87 -5.81 6.43
C ARG A 146 8.88 -6.98 6.42
N PRO A 147 8.73 -7.93 5.48
CA PRO A 147 9.72 -8.98 5.27
C PRO A 147 11.11 -8.43 4.98
N ASP A 148 12.13 -9.15 5.44
CA ASP A 148 13.51 -8.89 5.05
C ASP A 148 13.73 -9.14 3.54
N GLU A 149 14.79 -8.58 3.00
CA GLU A 149 15.24 -8.87 1.64
C GLU A 149 15.52 -10.37 1.48
N GLY A 150 14.95 -10.97 0.44
CA GLY A 150 15.13 -12.40 0.15
C GLY A 150 14.43 -13.36 1.12
N ALA A 151 13.73 -12.88 2.16
CA ALA A 151 13.10 -13.74 3.19
C ALA A 151 12.05 -14.72 2.64
N LEU A 152 11.58 -14.52 1.40
CA LEU A 152 10.62 -15.39 0.73
C LEU A 152 11.22 -16.23 -0.40
N ASP A 153 12.49 -16.04 -0.77
CA ASP A 153 13.07 -16.57 -2.01
C ASP A 153 12.93 -18.10 -2.11
N ASP A 154 13.21 -18.79 -1.02
CA ASP A 154 13.10 -20.26 -0.92
C ASP A 154 11.66 -20.76 -1.06
N TYR A 155 10.67 -19.90 -0.82
CA TYR A 155 9.24 -20.23 -0.84
C TYR A 155 8.54 -19.73 -2.10
N VAL A 156 9.15 -18.87 -2.91
CA VAL A 156 8.51 -18.29 -4.11
C VAL A 156 7.99 -19.38 -5.05
N GLY A 157 8.74 -20.46 -5.25
CA GLY A 157 8.33 -21.60 -6.07
C GLY A 157 7.03 -22.22 -5.55
N ARG A 158 7.01 -22.59 -4.27
CA ARG A 158 5.84 -23.23 -3.65
C ARG A 158 4.63 -22.29 -3.56
N LEU A 159 4.84 -21.01 -3.24
CA LEU A 159 3.75 -20.03 -3.20
C LEU A 159 3.11 -19.80 -4.57
N LYS A 160 3.86 -19.94 -5.67
CA LYS A 160 3.30 -19.92 -7.03
C LYS A 160 2.43 -21.15 -7.31
N GLU A 161 2.84 -22.32 -6.85
CA GLU A 161 2.05 -23.55 -6.95
C GLU A 161 0.75 -23.43 -6.14
N ILE A 162 0.83 -23.00 -4.87
CA ILE A 162 -0.35 -22.76 -4.03
C ILE A 162 -1.31 -21.77 -4.71
N LYS A 163 -0.79 -20.70 -5.31
CA LYS A 163 -1.61 -19.75 -6.06
C LYS A 163 -2.32 -20.42 -7.25
N ALA A 164 -1.64 -21.30 -7.98
CA ALA A 164 -2.24 -22.04 -9.09
C ALA A 164 -3.32 -23.01 -8.61
N GLU A 165 -3.09 -23.70 -7.49
CA GLU A 165 -4.10 -24.55 -6.85
C GLU A 165 -5.33 -23.73 -6.42
N LEU A 166 -5.13 -22.54 -5.84
CA LEU A 166 -6.24 -21.65 -5.47
C LEU A 166 -7.04 -21.15 -6.68
N LEU A 167 -6.39 -20.91 -7.83
CA LEU A 167 -7.08 -20.51 -9.07
C LEU A 167 -8.04 -21.60 -9.56
N GLU A 168 -7.65 -22.87 -9.48
CA GLU A 168 -8.53 -23.99 -9.85
C GLU A 168 -9.72 -24.18 -8.89
N LEU A 169 -9.60 -23.65 -7.66
CA LEU A 169 -10.65 -23.70 -6.65
C LEU A 169 -11.57 -22.47 -6.69
N GLU A 170 -11.25 -21.43 -7.48
CA GLU A 170 -12.08 -20.23 -7.57
C GLU A 170 -13.46 -20.56 -8.15
N GLY A 171 -14.53 -20.24 -7.40
CA GLY A 171 -15.91 -20.51 -7.81
C GLY A 171 -16.35 -21.97 -7.65
N VAL A 172 -15.49 -22.85 -7.10
CA VAL A 172 -15.85 -24.23 -6.77
C VAL A 172 -16.66 -24.25 -5.47
N ALA A 173 -17.84 -24.86 -5.51
CA ALA A 173 -18.65 -25.09 -4.32
C ALA A 173 -17.94 -26.09 -3.37
N ASP A 174 -18.04 -25.87 -2.06
CA ASP A 174 -17.50 -26.75 -1.01
C ASP A 174 -15.97 -26.99 -1.07
N ALA A 175 -15.20 -26.02 -1.58
CA ALA A 175 -13.73 -26.09 -1.69
C ALA A 175 -12.96 -26.04 -0.33
N LEU A 176 -13.69 -26.07 0.78
CA LEU A 176 -13.16 -25.87 2.14
C LEU A 176 -12.06 -26.87 2.54
N GLU A 177 -12.28 -28.15 2.24
CA GLU A 177 -11.35 -29.22 2.60
C GLU A 177 -10.05 -29.15 1.79
N GLN A 178 -10.11 -28.61 0.57
CA GLN A 178 -8.95 -28.38 -0.30
C GLN A 178 -8.19 -27.11 0.12
N ILE A 179 -8.89 -26.07 0.58
CA ILE A 179 -8.30 -24.80 1.03
C ILE A 179 -7.53 -24.96 2.35
N LYS A 180 -8.06 -25.74 3.28
CA LYS A 180 -7.49 -25.90 4.62
C LYS A 180 -5.99 -26.26 4.63
N PRO A 181 -5.52 -27.30 3.92
CA PRO A 181 -4.09 -27.62 3.90
C PRO A 181 -3.24 -26.51 3.27
N LEU A 182 -3.74 -25.83 2.23
CA LEU A 182 -3.03 -24.70 1.59
C LEU A 182 -2.86 -23.52 2.55
N ARG A 183 -3.91 -23.20 3.32
CA ARG A 183 -3.84 -22.19 4.37
C ARG A 183 -2.87 -22.57 5.48
N GLU A 184 -2.91 -23.81 5.94
CA GLU A 184 -1.98 -24.30 6.98
C GLU A 184 -0.52 -24.23 6.51
N GLU A 185 -0.25 -24.57 5.24
CA GLU A 185 1.07 -24.47 4.64
C GLU A 185 1.55 -23.02 4.54
N MET A 186 0.71 -22.12 4.00
CA MET A 186 1.06 -20.69 3.94
C MET A 186 1.24 -20.06 5.32
N THR A 187 0.50 -20.51 6.33
CA THR A 187 0.68 -20.06 7.71
C THR A 187 2.04 -20.49 8.26
N LYS A 188 2.49 -21.72 7.96
CA LYS A 188 3.83 -22.20 8.34
C LYS A 188 4.94 -21.42 7.64
N ILE A 189 4.78 -21.16 6.33
CA ILE A 189 5.71 -20.33 5.56
C ILE A 189 5.75 -18.92 6.17
N ALA A 190 4.60 -18.31 6.43
CA ALA A 190 4.55 -16.97 7.00
C ALA A 190 5.30 -16.83 8.34
N LEU A 191 5.26 -17.87 9.17
CA LEU A 191 5.97 -17.90 10.46
C LEU A 191 7.50 -18.06 10.32
N SER A 192 8.00 -18.49 9.16
CA SER A 192 9.44 -18.57 8.87
C SER A 192 9.98 -17.35 8.12
N VAL A 193 9.12 -16.39 7.74
CA VAL A 193 9.56 -15.15 7.10
C VAL A 193 10.07 -14.18 8.16
N GLU A 194 11.35 -13.86 8.08
CA GLU A 194 11.99 -12.85 8.93
C GLU A 194 11.60 -11.44 8.48
N THR A 195 11.54 -10.51 9.43
CA THR A 195 11.35 -9.08 9.15
C THR A 195 12.71 -8.40 9.00
N GLY A 196 12.79 -7.37 8.15
CA GLY A 196 14.02 -6.60 8.00
C GLY A 196 14.38 -5.77 9.24
N SER A 197 13.39 -5.53 10.11
CA SER A 197 13.50 -4.67 11.30
C SER A 197 13.78 -5.44 12.59
N GLY A 198 13.80 -6.78 12.54
CA GLY A 198 13.84 -7.62 13.74
C GLY A 198 12.51 -7.73 14.50
N ALA A 199 11.42 -7.14 13.99
CA ALA A 199 10.08 -7.34 14.55
C ALA A 199 9.64 -8.82 14.54
N PRO A 200 8.79 -9.26 15.49
CA PRO A 200 8.55 -10.69 15.71
C PRO A 200 7.86 -11.44 14.56
N VAL A 201 7.07 -10.75 13.73
CA VAL A 201 6.26 -11.37 12.66
C VAL A 201 6.25 -10.48 11.42
N ALA A 202 6.53 -11.09 10.28
CA ALA A 202 6.38 -10.45 8.98
C ALA A 202 4.94 -10.55 8.45
N ASP A 203 4.40 -9.43 7.98
CA ASP A 203 3.23 -9.38 7.12
C ASP A 203 3.66 -9.60 5.66
N SER A 204 3.82 -10.88 5.34
CA SER A 204 4.29 -11.41 4.06
C SER A 204 3.16 -11.65 3.06
N ALA A 205 3.50 -12.00 1.82
CA ALA A 205 2.51 -12.47 0.84
C ALA A 205 1.74 -13.69 1.34
N ALA A 206 2.42 -14.59 2.04
CA ALA A 206 1.86 -15.82 2.59
C ALA A 206 0.89 -15.54 3.75
N SER A 207 1.25 -14.67 4.70
CA SER A 207 0.35 -14.32 5.82
C SER A 207 -0.92 -13.64 5.33
N ARG A 208 -0.80 -12.68 4.39
CA ARG A 208 -1.95 -11.97 3.81
C ARG A 208 -2.88 -12.93 3.07
N SER A 209 -2.32 -13.82 2.27
CA SER A 209 -3.11 -14.82 1.54
C SER A 209 -3.83 -15.79 2.50
N ALA A 210 -3.11 -16.33 3.49
CA ALA A 210 -3.67 -17.23 4.49
C ALA A 210 -4.78 -16.58 5.33
N ALA A 211 -4.67 -15.27 5.62
CA ALA A 211 -5.67 -14.52 6.36
C ALA A 211 -6.99 -14.36 5.59
N PHE A 212 -6.97 -14.28 4.26
CA PHE A 212 -8.18 -14.23 3.45
C PHE A 212 -8.91 -15.57 3.38
N LEU A 213 -8.20 -16.69 3.50
CA LEU A 213 -8.79 -18.04 3.41
C LEU A 213 -9.52 -18.43 4.71
N ASP A 214 -10.46 -17.62 5.17
CA ASP A 214 -11.27 -17.84 6.37
C ASP A 214 -12.21 -19.06 6.30
N GLY A 215 -12.31 -19.66 5.11
CA GLY A 215 -13.16 -20.80 4.80
C GLY A 215 -14.31 -20.47 3.85
N SER A 216 -14.51 -19.20 3.50
CA SER A 216 -15.49 -18.80 2.51
C SER A 216 -14.90 -18.86 1.08
N PRO A 217 -15.56 -19.54 0.11
CA PRO A 217 -15.11 -19.57 -1.29
C PRO A 217 -14.97 -18.17 -1.92
N GLU A 218 -15.73 -17.20 -1.42
CA GLU A 218 -15.74 -15.82 -1.91
C GLU A 218 -14.42 -15.07 -1.66
N GLN A 219 -13.58 -15.54 -0.74
CA GLN A 219 -12.32 -14.88 -0.39
C GLN A 219 -11.10 -15.48 -1.12
N ILE A 220 -11.27 -16.57 -1.87
CA ILE A 220 -10.20 -17.19 -2.67
C ILE A 220 -9.58 -16.15 -3.62
N LYS A 221 -10.41 -15.34 -4.27
CA LYS A 221 -9.95 -14.27 -5.16
C LYS A 221 -9.00 -13.30 -4.47
N LYS A 222 -9.30 -12.87 -3.24
CA LYS A 222 -8.42 -11.96 -2.48
C LYS A 222 -7.12 -12.65 -2.06
N ALA A 223 -7.18 -13.93 -1.72
CA ALA A 223 -6.00 -14.73 -1.41
C ALA A 223 -5.06 -14.85 -2.62
N ILE A 224 -5.61 -15.02 -3.83
CA ILE A 224 -4.88 -15.05 -5.11
C ILE A 224 -4.28 -13.67 -5.42
N GLU A 225 -5.04 -12.59 -5.21
CA GLU A 225 -4.56 -11.21 -5.38
C GLU A 225 -3.39 -10.91 -4.44
N ALA A 226 -3.47 -11.31 -3.17
CA ALA A 226 -2.40 -11.15 -2.19
C ALA A 226 -1.11 -11.84 -2.63
N LEU A 227 -1.18 -13.08 -3.12
CA LEU A 227 -0.02 -13.79 -3.67
C LEU A 227 0.48 -13.16 -4.97
N THR A 228 -0.42 -12.66 -5.82
CA THR A 228 -0.04 -12.02 -7.09
C THR A 228 0.76 -10.74 -6.85
N VAL A 229 0.28 -9.88 -5.96
CA VAL A 229 0.97 -8.63 -5.60
C VAL A 229 2.26 -8.95 -4.85
N GLY A 230 2.20 -9.76 -3.80
CA GLY A 230 3.36 -10.03 -2.95
C GLY A 230 4.51 -10.75 -3.67
N LEU A 231 4.21 -11.73 -4.53
CA LEU A 231 5.25 -12.44 -5.30
C LEU A 231 5.81 -11.62 -6.47
N SER A 232 5.13 -10.54 -6.88
CA SER A 232 5.66 -9.64 -7.91
C SER A 232 6.74 -8.70 -7.37
N ALA A 233 6.73 -8.44 -6.06
CA ALA A 233 7.68 -7.59 -5.36
C ALA A 233 8.95 -8.34 -4.90
N ALA A 234 8.91 -9.67 -4.83
CA ALA A 234 10.06 -10.52 -4.46
C ALA A 234 10.99 -10.83 -5.65
N LYS A 235 11.32 -9.84 -6.48
CA LYS A 235 12.14 -10.00 -7.69
C LYS A 235 13.45 -9.24 -7.61
#